data_AF-A0A2M6XU85-F1
#
_entry.id   AF-A0A2M6XU85-F1
#
_cell.length_a   1.000
_cell.length_b   1.000
_cell.length_c   1.000
_cell.angle_alpha   90.00
_cell.angle_beta   90.00
_cell.angle_gamma   90.00
#
_symmetry.space_group_name_H-M   'P 1'
#
loop_
_entity.id
_entity.type
_entity.pdbx_description
1 polymer ?
#
loop_
_entity_poly.entity_id
_entity_poly.type
_entity_poly.pdbx_seq_one_letter_code
_entity_poly.pdbx_strand_id
1 'polypeptide(L)' 'MRKDILKINFTKFKGKEIAIVQGKIVASGNSSKAVFAMAKKQFPQLETKDITLLSVPREKVAIYILIK' A
#
# COMPACT_ATOMS: atom_id res chain seq x y z
N MET A 1 -16.17 0.77 20.38
CA MET A 1 -15.44 1.24 19.18
C MET A 1 -15.39 0.12 18.15
N ARG A 2 -16.04 0.28 16.98
CA ARG A 2 -15.77 -0.61 15.84
C ARG A 2 -14.39 -0.25 15.32
N LYS A 3 -13.45 -1.20 15.34
CA LYS A 3 -12.21 -1.07 14.57
C LYS A 3 -12.62 -1.19 13.10
N ASP A 4 -12.50 -0.12 12.33
CA ASP A 4 -12.76 -0.15 10.90
C ASP A 4 -11.65 -0.95 10.22
N ILE A 5 -11.88 -2.26 10.07
CA ILE A 5 -10.97 -3.14 9.35
C ILE A 5 -11.10 -2.79 7.87
N LEU A 6 -10.11 -2.09 7.35
CA LEU A 6 -10.07 -1.66 5.97
C LEU A 6 -9.79 -2.88 5.09
N LYS A 7 -10.82 -3.39 4.41
CA LYS A 7 -10.72 -4.54 3.52
C LYS A 7 -10.19 -4.08 2.16
N ILE A 8 -8.88 -4.10 2.01
CA ILE A 8 -8.22 -3.79 0.74
C ILE A 8 -8.17 -5.05 -0.13
N ASN A 9 -8.68 -4.99 -1.36
CA ASN A 9 -8.60 -6.09 -2.31
C ASN A 9 -7.26 -6.04 -3.08
N PHE A 10 -6.32 -6.90 -2.69
CA PHE A 10 -4.98 -6.97 -3.31
C PHE A 10 -4.92 -7.81 -4.59
N THR A 11 -6.03 -8.40 -5.06
CA THR A 11 -6.03 -9.36 -6.18
C THR A 11 -5.44 -8.76 -7.47
N LYS A 12 -5.66 -7.46 -7.71
CA LYS A 12 -5.12 -6.74 -8.89
C LYS A 12 -3.62 -6.42 -8.79
N PHE A 13 -3.03 -6.60 -7.62
CA PHE A 13 -1.66 -6.21 -7.28
C PHE A 13 -0.75 -7.41 -7.03
N LYS A 14 -1.19 -8.63 -7.31
CA LYS A 14 -0.40 -9.85 -7.14
C LYS A 14 0.99 -9.74 -7.77
N GLY A 15 2.02 -10.05 -6.99
CA GLY A 15 3.42 -9.98 -7.41
C GLY A 15 3.97 -8.57 -7.57
N LYS A 16 3.26 -7.54 -7.09
CA LYS A 16 3.69 -6.14 -7.14
C LYS A 16 3.99 -5.60 -5.76
N GLU A 17 4.84 -4.60 -5.76
CA GLU A 17 5.03 -3.64 -4.68
C GLU A 17 3.92 -2.60 -4.73
N ILE A 18 3.41 -2.18 -3.57
CA ILE A 18 2.35 -1.17 -3.45
C ILE A 18 2.70 -0.12 -2.40
N ALA A 19 2.18 1.09 -2.58
CA ALA A 19 2.19 2.15 -1.57
C ALA A 19 0.78 2.40 -1.07
N ILE A 20 0.63 2.49 0.25
CA ILE A 20 -0.61 2.75 0.95
C ILE A 20 -0.48 4.06 1.72
N VAL A 21 -1.44 4.95 1.52
CA VAL A 21 -1.57 6.22 2.23
C VAL A 21 -2.99 6.27 2.78
N GLN A 22 -3.14 6.50 4.08
CA GLN A 22 -4.45 6.57 4.77
C GLN A 22 -5.37 5.38 4.41
N GLY A 23 -4.81 4.18 4.36
CA GLY A 23 -5.56 2.96 4.03
C GLY A 23 -5.93 2.77 2.56
N LYS A 24 -5.48 3.63 1.65
CA LYS A 24 -5.73 3.50 0.21
C LYS A 24 -4.45 3.16 -0.53
N ILE A 25 -4.51 2.18 -1.43
CA ILE A 25 -3.42 1.93 -2.38
C ILE A 25 -3.36 3.10 -3.35
N VAL A 26 -2.24 3.83 -3.35
CA VAL A 26 -2.04 5.02 -4.20
C VAL A 26 -1.06 4.77 -5.35
N ALA A 27 -0.17 3.79 -5.21
CA ALA A 27 0.77 3.40 -6.27
C ALA A 27 1.04 1.89 -6.25
N SER A 28 1.43 1.33 -7.40
CA SER A 28 1.87 -0.07 -7.53
C SER A 28 2.91 -0.25 -8.63
N GLY A 29 3.80 -1.22 -8.51
CA GLY A 29 4.88 -1.46 -9.46
C GLY A 29 5.76 -2.66 -9.09
N ASN A 30 6.90 -2.81 -9.75
CA ASN A 30 7.78 -3.98 -9.57
C ASN A 30 8.92 -3.75 -8.55
N SER A 31 8.98 -2.57 -7.92
CA SER A 31 10.04 -2.21 -6.97
C SER A 31 9.52 -1.20 -5.96
N SER A 32 9.84 -1.42 -4.68
CA SER A 32 9.40 -0.54 -3.59
C SER A 32 9.97 0.87 -3.76
N LYS A 33 11.18 1.01 -4.33
CA LYS A 33 11.79 2.31 -4.64
C LYS A 33 10.97 3.09 -5.66
N ALA A 34 10.58 2.46 -6.76
CA ALA A 34 9.76 3.09 -7.79
C ALA A 34 8.38 3.47 -7.25
N VAL A 35 7.79 2.57 -6.46
CA VAL A 35 6.48 2.75 -5.84
C VAL A 35 6.46 3.87 -4.82
N PHE A 36 7.50 3.97 -3.99
CA PHE A 36 7.69 5.08 -3.07
C PHE A 36 7.85 6.42 -3.81
N ALA A 37 8.67 6.45 -4.86
CA ALA A 37 8.86 7.66 -5.66
C ALA A 37 7.55 8.13 -6.32
N MET A 38 6.74 7.20 -6.83
CA MET A 38 5.39 7.50 -7.35
C MET A 38 4.49 8.08 -6.26
N ALA A 39 4.45 7.45 -5.08
CA ALA A 39 3.65 7.94 -3.96
C ALA A 39 4.11 9.34 -3.49
N LYS A 40 5.43 9.60 -3.44
CA LYS A 40 5.95 10.93 -3.09
C LYS A 40 5.70 11.99 -4.13
N LYS A 41 5.74 11.64 -5.42
CA LYS A 41 5.37 12.57 -6.49
C LYS A 41 3.90 12.99 -6.39
N GLN A 42 3.02 12.08 -5.98
CA GLN A 42 1.60 12.35 -5.82
C GLN A 42 1.27 13.05 -4.49
N PHE A 43 2.02 12.77 -3.42
CA PHE A 43 1.84 13.33 -2.09
C PHE A 43 3.16 13.88 -1.52
N PRO A 44 3.69 14.97 -2.09
CA PRO A 44 4.98 15.53 -1.70
C PRO A 44 5.01 16.04 -0.25
N GLN A 45 3.87 16.45 0.28
CA GLN A 45 3.70 17.03 1.61
C GLN A 45 3.64 16.00 2.74
N LEU A 46 3.38 14.72 2.43
CA LEU A 46 3.35 13.69 3.48
C LEU A 46 4.76 13.46 4.00
N GLU A 47 4.89 12.92 5.21
CA GLU A 47 6.19 12.40 5.65
C GLU A 47 6.42 11.00 5.07
N THR A 48 7.64 10.48 5.16
CA THR A 48 7.94 9.10 4.73
C THR A 48 7.19 8.09 5.58
N LYS A 49 7.01 8.36 6.87
CA LYS A 49 6.32 7.48 7.83
C LYS A 49 4.83 7.28 7.50
N ASP A 50 4.23 8.21 6.77
CA ASP A 50 2.81 8.16 6.39
C ASP A 50 2.58 7.31 5.13
N ILE A 51 3.65 6.87 4.47
CA ILE A 51 3.61 6.02 3.28
C ILE A 51 4.02 4.60 3.67
N THR A 52 3.04 3.70 3.72
CA THR A 52 3.31 2.28 3.95
C THR A 52 3.63 1.58 2.64
N LEU A 53 4.78 0.92 2.56
CA LEU A 53 5.13 0.06 1.42
C LEU A 53 4.84 -1.40 1.76
N LEU A 54 4.29 -2.14 0.81
CA LEU A 54 3.99 -3.56 0.99
C LEU A 54 4.24 -4.34 -0.29
N SER A 55 4.81 -5.54 -0.16
CA SER A 55 4.94 -6.50 -1.25
C SER A 55 3.74 -7.44 -1.25
N VAL A 56 3.03 -7.52 -2.38
CA VAL A 56 1.89 -8.42 -2.53
C VAL A 56 2.38 -9.72 -3.15
N PRO A 57 2.30 -10.87 -2.45
CA PRO A 57 2.72 -12.15 -3.00
C PRO A 57 1.85 -12.53 -4.23
N ARG A 58 2.42 -13.33 -5.14
CA ARG A 58 1.70 -13.80 -6.34
C ARG A 58 0.58 -14.79 -6.01
N GLU A 59 0.76 -15.53 -4.92
CA GLU A 59 -0.17 -16.56 -4.44
C GLU A 59 -1.43 -15.93 -3.84
N LYS A 60 -2.50 -16.72 -3.66
CA LYS A 60 -3.75 -16.22 -3.04
C LYS A 60 -3.50 -15.98 -1.55
N VAL A 61 -3.20 -14.73 -1.18
CA VAL A 61 -3.04 -14.31 0.21
C VAL A 61 -4.00 -13.18 0.53
N ALA A 62 -4.77 -13.35 1.62
CA ALA A 62 -5.54 -12.27 2.22
C ALA A 62 -4.60 -11.49 3.15
N ILE A 63 -4.33 -10.22 2.82
CA ILE A 63 -3.52 -9.33 3.65
C ILE A 63 -4.48 -8.44 4.46
N TYR A 64 -4.37 -8.49 5.77
CA TYR A 64 -5.06 -7.57 6.68
C TYR A 64 -4.06 -6.57 7.22
N ILE A 65 -4.33 -5.28 7.04
CA ILE A 65 -3.46 -4.21 7.54
C ILE A 65 -4.22 -3.48 8.63
N LEU A 66 -3.65 -3.47 9.84
CA LEU A 66 -4.13 -2.64 10.93
C LEU A 66 -3.40 -1.31 10.87
N ILE A 67 -4.10 -0.25 10.48
CA ILE A 67 -3.61 1.11 10.58
C ILE A 67 -4.20 1.68 11.88
N LYS A 68 -3.35 2.17 12.78
CA LYS A 68 -3.76 2.78 14.05
C LYS A 68 -4.10 4.26 13.85
#